data_AF-A0A1E5BXZ1-F1
#
_entry.id   AF-A0A1E5BXZ1-F1
#
_cell.length_a   1.000
_cell.length_b   1.000
_cell.length_c   1.000
_cell.angle_alpha   90.00
_cell.angle_beta   90.00
_cell.angle_gamma   90.00
#
_symmetry.space_group_name_H-M   'P 1'
#
loop_
_entity.id
_entity.type
_entity.pdbx_description
1 polymer ?
#
loop_
_entity_poly.entity_id
_entity_poly.type
_entity_poly.pdbx_seq_one_letter_code
_entity_poly.pdbx_strand_id
1 'polypeptide(L)'
;MKISHKRKVQGKLQKHIKAVKSASVASLKKEKPVKVVAAAKAVVEPKTDAAPKAVVNASLTPKQQQILDIVRQNAEGINPKGIGLVAGQEESKAASWASAGLKKLAEEGVVERLQMGSKVLYKAL
;
A
#
# COMPACT_ATOMS: atom_id res chain seq x y z
N MET A 1 24.86 23.83 23.95
CA MET A 1 24.76 22.44 24.49
C MET A 1 23.82 21.47 23.74
N LYS A 2 23.10 21.86 22.68
CA LYS A 2 22.05 21.01 22.05
C LYS A 2 22.55 19.95 21.03
N ILE A 3 23.73 20.13 20.42
CA ILE A 3 24.17 19.26 19.31
C ILE A 3 24.71 17.90 19.77
N SER A 4 25.43 17.87 20.90
CA SER A 4 26.10 16.66 21.40
C SER A 4 25.08 15.62 21.88
N HIS A 5 24.05 16.09 22.60
CA HIS A 5 22.97 15.22 23.07
C HIS A 5 22.18 14.62 21.89
N LYS A 6 21.89 15.43 20.86
CA LYS A 6 21.21 14.96 19.64
C LYS A 6 22.03 13.89 18.90
N ARG A 7 23.35 14.08 18.73
CA ARG A 7 24.25 13.10 18.10
C ARG A 7 24.31 11.79 18.91
N LYS A 8 24.35 11.88 20.23
CA LYS A 8 24.35 10.71 21.13
C LYS A 8 23.06 9.89 21.02
N VAL A 9 21.90 10.56 20.92
CA VAL A 9 20.60 9.91 20.72
C VAL A 9 20.52 9.23 19.35
N GLN A 10 20.93 9.92 18.28
CA GLN A 10 20.95 9.34 16.93
C GLN A 10 21.88 8.12 16.83
N GLY A 11 23.07 8.19 17.44
CA GLY A 11 24.00 7.06 17.48
C GLY A 11 23.45 5.84 18.24
N LYS A 12 22.70 6.05 19.34
CA LYS A 12 22.01 4.94 20.02
C LYS A 12 20.96 4.30 19.12
N LEU A 13 20.11 5.12 18.48
CA LEU A 13 19.05 4.63 17.58
C LEU A 13 19.62 3.79 16.43
N GLN A 14 20.68 4.27 15.78
CA GLN A 14 21.34 3.55 14.68
C GLN A 14 21.96 2.22 15.13
N LYS A 15 22.53 2.16 16.35
CA LYS A 15 23.07 0.90 16.91
C LYS A 15 21.99 -0.15 17.11
N HIS A 16 20.82 0.24 17.66
CA HIS A 16 19.70 -0.68 17.82
C HIS A 16 19.15 -1.17 16.47
N ILE A 17 18.97 -0.27 15.50
CA ILE A 17 18.50 -0.65 14.15
C ILE A 17 19.49 -1.61 13.49
N LYS A 18 20.80 -1.37 13.62
CA LYS A 18 21.83 -2.25 13.05
C LYS A 18 21.84 -3.62 13.73
N ALA A 19 21.68 -3.68 15.05
CA ALA A 19 21.60 -4.93 15.81
C ALA A 19 20.36 -5.76 15.44
N VAL A 20 19.19 -5.13 15.31
CA VAL A 20 17.95 -5.79 14.85
C VAL A 20 18.09 -6.27 13.41
N LYS A 21 18.70 -5.49 12.52
CA LYS A 21 18.97 -5.89 11.14
C LYS A 21 19.93 -7.07 11.05
N SER A 22 20.97 -7.12 11.89
CA SER A 22 21.88 -8.28 11.94
C SER A 22 21.22 -9.52 12.56
N ALA A 23 20.34 -9.36 13.55
CA ALA A 23 19.58 -10.47 14.12
C ALA A 23 18.59 -11.06 13.10
N SER A 24 17.91 -10.21 12.32
CA SER A 24 17.02 -10.65 11.24
C SER A 24 17.75 -11.42 10.13
N VAL A 25 19.02 -11.08 9.85
CA VAL A 25 19.85 -11.83 8.89
C VAL A 25 20.43 -13.12 9.49
N ALA A 26 20.67 -13.17 10.80
CA ALA A 26 21.17 -14.36 11.48
C ALA A 26 20.10 -15.45 11.66
N SER A 27 18.81 -15.09 11.73
CA SER A 27 17.70 -16.06 11.87
C SER A 27 17.37 -16.85 10.60
N LEU A 28 18.11 -16.68 9.49
CA LEU A 28 17.87 -17.40 8.23
C LEU A 28 18.96 -18.45 7.88
N LYS A 29 19.88 -18.78 8.80
CA LYS A 29 20.93 -19.79 8.53
C LYS A 29 21.12 -20.79 9.68
N LYS A 30 20.15 -21.70 9.82
CA LYS A 30 20.35 -23.08 10.26
C LYS A 30 19.10 -23.82 9.85
N GLU A 31 19.11 -24.57 8.75
CA GLU A 31 19.08 -26.04 8.78
C GLU A 31 19.47 -26.63 7.42
N LYS A 32 20.16 -27.78 7.43
CA LYS A 32 20.42 -28.70 6.31
C LYS A 32 20.34 -30.13 6.89
N PRO A 33 20.13 -31.19 6.09
CA PRO A 33 19.07 -31.47 5.09
C PRO A 33 18.38 -32.83 5.41
N VAL A 34 17.31 -33.25 4.67
CA VAL A 34 16.97 -34.64 4.24
C VAL A 34 15.46 -34.78 3.86
N LYS A 35 15.22 -34.86 2.53
CA LYS A 35 14.45 -35.89 1.78
C LYS A 35 12.89 -35.94 1.85
N VAL A 36 12.26 -35.49 0.73
CA VAL A 36 10.98 -35.88 0.03
C VAL A 36 9.67 -35.80 0.84
N VAL A 37 8.52 -35.27 0.40
CA VAL A 37 7.78 -35.39 -0.88
C VAL A 37 6.76 -34.22 -1.01
N ALA A 38 6.56 -33.74 -2.24
CA ALA A 38 5.40 -33.02 -2.82
C ALA A 38 4.89 -31.71 -2.18
N ALA A 39 5.07 -30.59 -2.90
CA ALA A 39 4.03 -30.03 -3.79
C ALA A 39 4.38 -28.58 -4.21
N ALA A 40 4.43 -28.34 -5.54
CA ALA A 40 3.98 -27.13 -6.27
C ALA A 40 4.24 -25.73 -5.66
N LYS A 41 4.86 -24.71 -6.30
CA LYS A 41 5.06 -24.33 -7.71
C LYS A 41 6.03 -23.13 -7.76
N ALA A 42 6.84 -23.06 -8.83
CA ALA A 42 7.41 -21.87 -9.53
C ALA A 42 8.17 -20.80 -8.68
N VAL A 43 9.51 -20.60 -8.74
CA VAL A 43 10.36 -20.18 -9.91
C VAL A 43 9.82 -18.83 -10.46
N VAL A 44 10.49 -17.66 -10.42
CA VAL A 44 11.80 -17.26 -10.98
C VAL A 44 12.12 -15.80 -10.54
N GLU A 45 13.29 -15.49 -9.98
CA GLU A 45 14.03 -14.22 -10.21
C GLU A 45 14.60 -14.26 -11.65
N PRO A 46 14.86 -13.19 -12.46
CA PRO A 46 15.38 -11.87 -12.07
C PRO A 46 15.04 -10.69 -13.06
N LYS A 47 15.70 -9.52 -12.84
CA LYS A 47 15.97 -8.34 -13.73
C LYS A 47 15.93 -8.63 -15.25
N THR A 48 15.56 -7.73 -16.17
CA THR A 48 16.29 -6.50 -16.60
C THR A 48 15.49 -5.75 -17.72
N ASP A 49 15.77 -4.44 -17.90
CA ASP A 49 15.83 -3.66 -19.17
C ASP A 49 14.62 -2.88 -19.78
N ALA A 50 14.83 -1.54 -19.81
CA ALA A 50 14.55 -0.48 -20.81
C ALA A 50 13.24 -0.32 -21.66
N ALA A 51 12.73 0.94 -21.59
CA ALA A 51 12.13 1.80 -22.65
C ALA A 51 10.69 1.52 -23.17
N PRO A 52 10.00 2.45 -23.89
CA PRO A 52 9.72 3.88 -23.64
C PRO A 52 8.23 4.30 -23.94
N LYS A 53 7.87 5.55 -23.56
CA LYS A 53 6.73 6.40 -24.01
C LYS A 53 5.28 6.13 -23.51
N ALA A 54 4.93 6.95 -22.50
CA ALA A 54 3.78 7.87 -22.46
C ALA A 54 2.36 7.35 -22.73
N VAL A 55 1.62 7.06 -21.66
CA VAL A 55 0.20 7.46 -21.49
C VAL A 55 0.00 7.74 -20.00
N VAL A 56 -0.10 9.02 -19.62
CA VAL A 56 -0.52 9.56 -18.30
C VAL A 56 -0.15 8.67 -17.09
N ASN A 57 1.15 8.56 -16.79
CA ASN A 57 1.61 7.90 -15.56
C ASN A 57 1.40 8.84 -14.37
N ALA A 58 0.14 9.05 -13.99
CA ALA A 58 -0.18 9.39 -12.61
C ALA A 58 0.23 8.17 -11.79
N SER A 59 1.45 8.18 -11.24
CA SER A 59 1.89 7.17 -10.27
C SER A 59 0.99 7.32 -9.05
N LEU A 60 -0.19 6.70 -9.10
CA LEU A 60 -1.18 6.71 -8.03
C LEU A 60 -0.46 6.33 -6.73
N THR A 61 -0.69 7.10 -5.68
CA THR A 61 -0.15 6.75 -4.37
C THR A 61 -0.68 5.37 -3.96
N PRO A 62 0.04 4.58 -3.15
CA PRO A 62 -0.42 3.25 -2.73
C PRO A 62 -1.82 3.28 -2.09
N LYS A 63 -2.16 4.38 -1.42
CA LYS A 63 -3.49 4.62 -0.84
C LYS A 63 -4.56 4.86 -1.91
N GLN A 64 -4.28 5.66 -2.93
CA GLN A 64 -5.21 5.86 -4.06
C GLN A 64 -5.41 4.57 -4.83
N GLN A 65 -4.36 3.78 -5.01
CA GLN A 65 -4.46 2.46 -5.65
C GLN A 65 -5.38 1.53 -4.84
N GLN A 66 -5.20 1.45 -3.52
CA GLN A 66 -6.07 0.66 -2.66
C GLN A 66 -7.54 1.10 -2.75
N ILE A 67 -7.80 2.41 -2.77
CA ILE A 67 -9.16 2.95 -2.94
C ILE A 67 -9.72 2.55 -4.30
N LEU A 68 -8.93 2.69 -5.36
CA LEU A 68 -9.33 2.35 -6.72
C LEU A 68 -9.64 0.85 -6.87
N ASP A 69 -8.81 -0.02 -6.30
CA ASP A 69 -8.99 -1.46 -6.35
C ASP A 69 -10.30 -1.87 -5.66
N ILE A 70 -10.62 -1.26 -4.51
CA ILE A 70 -11.90 -1.50 -3.82
C ILE A 70 -13.08 -1.01 -4.66
N VAL A 71 -12.97 0.18 -5.28
CA VAL A 71 -14.03 0.70 -6.16
C VAL A 71 -14.23 -0.21 -7.37
N ARG A 72 -13.15 -0.74 -7.97
CA ARG A 72 -13.21 -1.70 -9.09
C ARG A 72 -13.86 -3.04 -8.71
N GLN A 73 -13.69 -3.49 -7.48
CA GLN A 73 -14.36 -4.69 -6.97
C GLN A 73 -15.88 -4.48 -6.81
N ASN A 74 -16.36 -3.23 -6.80
CA ASN A 74 -17.76 -2.87 -6.59
C ASN A 74 -18.32 -2.15 -7.82
N ALA A 75 -18.71 -2.92 -8.84
CA ALA A 75 -19.19 -2.40 -10.13
C ALA A 75 -20.45 -1.52 -10.05
N GLU A 76 -21.28 -1.73 -9.03
CA GLU A 76 -22.49 -0.93 -8.77
C GLU A 76 -22.19 0.45 -8.15
N GLY A 77 -20.94 0.68 -7.78
CA GLY A 77 -20.49 1.89 -7.09
C GLY A 77 -20.59 1.76 -5.57
N ILE A 78 -19.65 2.41 -4.88
CA ILE A 78 -19.50 2.28 -3.42
C ILE A 78 -19.42 3.66 -2.75
N ASN A 79 -19.95 3.76 -1.53
CA ASN A 79 -19.87 4.99 -0.75
C ASN A 79 -18.48 5.15 -0.10
N PRO A 80 -18.02 6.39 0.18
CA PRO A 80 -16.72 6.61 0.84
C PRO A 80 -16.56 5.84 2.15
N LYS A 81 -17.65 5.71 2.93
CA LYS A 81 -17.66 4.94 4.18
C LYS A 81 -17.40 3.46 3.93
N GLY A 82 -18.07 2.85 2.96
CA GLY A 82 -17.91 1.43 2.62
C GLY A 82 -16.51 1.11 2.12
N ILE A 83 -15.90 2.01 1.33
CA ILE A 83 -14.50 1.85 0.90
C ILE A 83 -13.57 1.76 2.12
N GLY A 84 -13.74 2.67 3.08
CA GLY A 84 -12.93 2.64 4.30
C GLY A 84 -13.14 1.38 5.13
N LEU A 85 -14.38 0.87 5.21
CA LEU A 85 -14.68 -0.38 5.92
C LEU A 85 -14.02 -1.60 5.26
N VAL A 86 -14.10 -1.70 3.93
CA VAL A 86 -13.43 -2.79 3.17
C VAL A 86 -11.91 -2.68 3.29
N ALA A 87 -11.37 -1.47 3.38
CA ALA A 87 -9.95 -1.22 3.65
C ALA A 87 -9.52 -1.54 5.10
N GLY A 88 -10.43 -2.00 5.96
CA GLY A 88 -10.15 -2.32 7.38
C GLY A 88 -9.96 -1.10 8.27
N GLN A 89 -10.49 0.07 7.87
CA GLN A 89 -10.50 1.25 8.75
C GLN A 89 -11.64 1.18 9.77
N GLU A 90 -11.36 1.75 10.93
CA GLU A 90 -12.34 2.02 11.98
C GLU A 90 -13.53 2.82 11.42
N GLU A 91 -14.76 2.45 11.82
CA GLU A 91 -15.99 3.00 11.24
C GLU A 91 -16.08 4.53 11.34
N SER A 92 -15.56 5.11 12.42
CA SER A 92 -15.50 6.55 12.66
C SER A 92 -14.56 7.29 11.70
N LYS A 93 -13.56 6.61 11.13
CA LYS A 93 -12.54 7.20 10.23
C LYS A 93 -12.70 6.76 8.78
N ALA A 94 -13.44 5.69 8.52
CA ALA A 94 -13.60 5.08 7.22
C ALA A 94 -13.99 6.09 6.12
N ALA A 95 -15.01 6.91 6.36
CA ALA A 95 -15.46 7.91 5.39
C ALA A 95 -14.38 8.97 5.09
N SER A 96 -13.75 9.52 6.12
CA SER A 96 -12.71 10.57 5.98
C SER A 96 -11.45 10.03 5.29
N TRP A 97 -11.08 8.79 5.59
CA TRP A 97 -9.92 8.14 4.99
C TRP A 97 -10.05 8.02 3.46
N ALA A 98 -11.20 7.58 2.96
CA ALA A 98 -11.45 7.40 1.53
C ALA A 98 -11.70 8.73 0.79
N SER A 99 -12.35 9.69 1.45
CA SER A 99 -12.78 10.97 0.83
C SER A 99 -11.62 11.75 0.21
N ALA A 100 -10.46 11.78 0.87
CA ALA A 100 -9.28 12.47 0.35
C ALA A 100 -8.72 11.83 -0.94
N GLY A 101 -8.71 10.49 -1.01
CA GLY A 101 -8.24 9.76 -2.19
C GLY A 101 -9.25 9.82 -3.34
N LEU A 102 -10.54 9.66 -3.04
CA LEU A 102 -11.62 9.75 -4.02
C LEU A 102 -11.69 11.12 -4.70
N LYS A 103 -11.44 12.21 -3.98
CA LYS A 103 -11.39 13.55 -4.58
C LYS A 103 -10.31 13.62 -5.66
N LYS A 104 -9.12 13.07 -5.39
CA LYS A 104 -8.01 13.05 -6.34
C LYS A 104 -8.26 12.14 -7.54
N LEU A 105 -8.80 10.94 -7.29
CA LEU A 105 -9.15 10.00 -8.36
C LEU A 105 -10.27 10.54 -9.26
N ALA A 106 -11.20 11.34 -8.72
CA ALA A 106 -12.23 12.00 -9.50
C ALA A 106 -11.66 13.18 -10.32
N GLU A 107 -10.74 13.97 -9.74
CA GLU A 107 -10.00 15.03 -10.47
C GLU A 107 -9.18 14.46 -11.63
N GLU A 108 -8.58 13.28 -11.45
CA GLU A 108 -7.80 12.58 -12.48
C GLU A 108 -8.66 11.82 -13.50
N GLY A 109 -10.00 11.82 -13.34
CA GLY A 109 -10.92 11.15 -14.26
C GLY A 109 -10.84 9.62 -14.22
N VAL A 110 -10.43 9.04 -13.09
CA VAL A 110 -10.32 7.58 -12.90
C VAL A 110 -11.59 7.00 -12.24
N VAL A 111 -12.28 7.80 -11.43
CA VAL A 111 -13.56 7.43 -10.82
C VAL A 111 -14.61 8.49 -11.10
N GLU A 112 -15.81 8.03 -11.42
CA GLU A 112 -16.99 8.86 -11.60
C GLU A 112 -17.72 9.02 -10.26
N ARG A 113 -18.07 10.26 -9.93
CA ARG A 113 -18.89 10.57 -8.75
C ARG A 113 -20.36 10.63 -9.17
N LEU A 114 -21.13 9.65 -8.73
CA LEU A 114 -22.57 9.58 -8.95
C LEU A 114 -23.30 10.02 -7.67
N GLN A 115 -24.08 11.11 -7.77
CA GLN A 115 -24.94 11.55 -6.68
C GLN A 115 -26.36 11.01 -6.90
N MET A 116 -26.78 10.09 -6.04
CA MET A 116 -28.12 9.53 -6.04
C MET A 116 -28.88 10.13 -4.85
N GLY A 117 -29.54 11.27 -5.09
CA GLY A 117 -30.23 12.05 -4.05
C GLY A 117 -29.27 12.52 -2.95
N SER A 118 -29.49 12.06 -1.72
CA SER A 118 -28.66 12.38 -0.54
C SER A 118 -27.38 11.53 -0.44
N LYS A 119 -27.23 10.48 -1.26
CA LYS A 119 -26.09 9.54 -1.18
C LYS A 119 -25.10 9.77 -2.32
N VAL A 120 -23.81 9.78 -2.00
CA VAL A 120 -22.72 9.86 -2.98
C VAL A 120 -22.11 8.48 -3.15
N LEU A 121 -22.06 8.02 -4.40
CA LEU A 121 -21.46 6.78 -4.84
C LEU A 121 -20.29 7.10 -5.77
N TYR A 122 -19.27 6.26 -5.73
CA TYR A 122 -18.11 6.34 -6.63
C TYR A 122 -18.02 5.05 -7.43
N LYS A 123 -17.86 5.19 -8.74
CA LYS A 123 -17.73 4.09 -9.69
C LYS A 123 -16.42 4.25 -10.45
N ALA A 124 -15.72 3.15 -10.71
CA ALA A 124 -14.54 3.19 -11.58
C ALA A 124 -14.99 3.42 -13.03
N LEU A 125 -14.27 4.29 -13.74
CA LEU A 125 -14.41 4.48 -15.18
C LEU A 125 -13.69 3.37 -15.96
#